data_AF-A0A078KUB1-F1
#
_entry.id   AF-A0A078KUB1-F1
#
_cell.length_a   1.000
_cell.length_b   1.000
_cell.length_c   1.000
_cell.angle_alpha   90.00
_cell.angle_beta   90.00
_cell.angle_gamma   90.00
#
_symmetry.space_group_name_H-M   'P 1'
#
loop_
_entity.id
_entity.type
_entity.pdbx_description
1 polymer ?
#
loop_
_entity_poly.entity_id
_entity_poly.type
_entity_poly.pdbx_seq_one_letter_code
_entity_poly.pdbx_strand_id
1 'polypeptide(L)'
;MKLHATMVIAITIFIAKPVIARECHLPNEWQKLCPVLQSRVEQTSHKMKLQDSEAQALENYIQNTDFNFLYLSKLQDLMPKTTTELWMATYNRGLNKNETEKMAEYLITEVKFYKFKNLPAFDNNTSHIIGREWHEIDYSGENMTWEKQKEKYAPYGISNFKSLQCLQKFFPVESKLPYFNKIYQPTNMSGGS
;
A
#
# COMPACT_ATOMS: atom_id res chain seq x y z
N MET A 1 -3.37 49.07 44.88
CA MET A 1 -2.81 47.71 44.80
C MET A 1 -3.73 46.80 45.60
N LYS A 2 -4.36 45.73 45.10
CA LYS A 2 -4.03 44.80 44.03
C LYS A 2 -5.34 44.34 43.34
N LEU A 3 -5.30 44.21 42.00
CA LEU A 3 -6.30 43.47 41.23
C LEU A 3 -6.16 41.97 41.56
N HIS A 4 -7.26 41.29 41.88
CA HIS A 4 -7.32 39.83 41.78
C HIS A 4 -7.95 39.46 40.46
N ALA A 5 -7.12 38.92 39.57
CA ALA A 5 -7.50 38.40 38.27
C ALA A 5 -8.26 37.09 38.44
N THR A 6 -9.53 37.08 38.03
CA THR A 6 -10.35 35.87 37.94
C THR A 6 -9.92 35.09 36.71
N MET A 7 -9.29 33.94 36.93
CA MET A 7 -8.83 33.04 35.87
C MET A 7 -10.03 32.27 35.30
N VAL A 8 -10.44 32.60 34.07
CA VAL A 8 -11.44 31.83 33.33
C VAL A 8 -10.72 30.67 32.64
N ILE A 9 -10.97 29.45 33.09
CA ILE A 9 -10.52 28.23 32.41
C ILE A 9 -11.48 27.99 31.23
N ALA A 10 -11.04 28.31 30.02
CA ALA A 10 -11.73 27.93 28.80
C ALA A 10 -11.46 26.44 28.53
N ILE A 11 -12.46 25.58 28.77
CA ILE A 11 -12.44 24.18 28.34
C ILE A 11 -12.78 24.17 26.84
N THR A 12 -11.75 24.08 26.00
CA THR A 12 -11.92 23.78 24.57
C THR A 12 -12.31 22.31 24.41
N ILE A 13 -13.62 22.05 24.38
CA ILE A 13 -14.16 20.76 23.97
C ILE A 13 -13.90 20.62 22.47
N PHE A 14 -12.84 19.90 22.10
CA PHE A 14 -12.66 19.40 20.74
C PHE A 14 -13.76 18.35 20.49
N ILE A 15 -14.89 18.80 19.94
CA ILE A 15 -15.86 17.88 19.35
C ILE A 15 -15.20 17.36 18.07
N ALA A 16 -14.50 16.23 18.18
CA ALA A 16 -14.13 15.45 17.00
C ALA A 16 -15.44 15.13 16.29
N LYS A 17 -15.69 15.77 15.14
CA LYS A 17 -16.83 15.41 14.29
C LYS A 17 -16.71 13.90 14.03
N PRO A 18 -17.76 13.10 14.21
CA PRO A 18 -17.71 11.71 13.80
C PRO A 18 -17.32 11.72 12.33
N VAL A 19 -16.21 11.06 12.01
CA VAL A 19 -15.82 10.85 10.62
C VAL A 19 -16.92 9.97 10.04
N ILE A 20 -17.80 10.58 9.25
CA ILE A 20 -18.83 9.85 8.54
C ILE A 20 -18.07 9.01 7.52
N ALA A 21 -18.11 7.69 7.68
CA ALA A 21 -17.54 6.79 6.71
C ALA A 21 -18.17 7.08 5.35
N ARG A 22 -17.36 7.30 4.31
CA ARG A 22 -17.87 7.53 2.96
C ARG A 22 -18.58 6.25 2.50
N GLU A 23 -19.67 6.43 1.76
CA GLU A 23 -20.33 5.32 1.09
C GLU A 23 -19.43 4.84 -0.06
N CYS A 24 -18.93 3.61 0.05
CA CYS A 24 -18.11 2.96 -0.98
C CYS A 24 -19.00 2.11 -1.88
N HIS A 25 -18.87 2.31 -3.19
CA HIS A 25 -19.78 1.73 -4.18
C HIS A 25 -19.11 0.67 -5.06
N LEU A 26 -18.12 -0.07 -4.56
CA LEU A 26 -17.47 -1.11 -5.36
C LEU A 26 -18.42 -2.29 -5.68
N PRO A 27 -18.26 -2.95 -6.85
CA PRO A 27 -18.96 -4.19 -7.14
C PRO A 27 -18.70 -5.24 -6.05
N ASN A 28 -19.64 -6.18 -5.86
CA ASN A 28 -19.58 -7.19 -4.79
C ASN A 28 -18.23 -7.95 -4.75
N GLU A 29 -17.67 -8.26 -5.91
CA GLU A 29 -16.40 -8.96 -6.05
C GLU A 29 -15.17 -8.16 -5.56
N TRP A 30 -15.30 -6.84 -5.39
CA TRP A 30 -14.25 -5.92 -4.93
C TRP A 30 -14.56 -5.25 -3.59
N GLN A 31 -15.67 -5.62 -2.94
CA GLN A 31 -16.16 -4.94 -1.74
C GLN A 31 -15.17 -4.97 -0.56
N LYS A 32 -14.25 -5.94 -0.52
CA LYS A 32 -13.18 -6.02 0.50
C LYS A 32 -12.17 -4.87 0.41
N LEU A 33 -12.13 -4.15 -0.71
CA LEU A 33 -11.27 -2.97 -0.87
C LEU A 33 -11.88 -1.71 -0.26
N CYS A 34 -13.20 -1.67 0.01
CA CYS A 34 -13.87 -0.50 0.56
C CYS A 34 -13.25 0.01 1.88
N PRO A 35 -12.98 -0.86 2.89
CA PRO A 35 -12.32 -0.41 4.11
C PRO A 35 -10.91 0.16 3.88
N VAL A 36 -10.18 -0.36 2.88
CA VAL A 36 -8.86 0.16 2.53
C VAL A 36 -8.99 1.57 1.96
N LEU A 37 -9.88 1.77 0.98
CA LEU A 37 -10.09 3.08 0.37
C LEU A 37 -10.61 4.10 1.39
N GLN A 38 -11.47 3.69 2.31
CA GLN A 38 -11.91 4.57 3.40
C GLN A 38 -10.73 4.98 4.28
N SER A 39 -9.93 4.02 4.73
CA SER A 39 -8.76 4.31 5.57
C SER A 39 -7.72 5.21 4.90
N ARG A 40 -7.60 5.15 3.56
CA ARG A 40 -6.67 5.99 2.79
C ARG A 40 -7.15 7.43 2.66
N VAL A 41 -8.47 7.63 2.58
CA VAL A 41 -9.09 8.97 2.60
C VAL A 41 -8.96 9.62 3.98
N GLU A 42 -9.24 8.87 5.04
CA GLU A 42 -9.24 9.35 6.41
C GLU A 42 -7.83 9.63 6.97
N GLN A 43 -6.79 9.15 6.29
CA GLN A 43 -5.41 9.35 6.74
C GLN A 43 -5.07 10.85 6.86
N THR A 44 -4.46 11.20 7.99
CA THR A 44 -3.96 12.56 8.23
C THR A 44 -2.57 12.75 7.62
N SER A 45 -1.74 11.71 7.65
CA SER A 45 -0.42 11.70 7.01
C SER A 45 -0.55 11.72 5.50
N HIS A 46 0.30 12.50 4.82
CA HIS A 46 0.35 12.53 3.35
C HIS A 46 0.68 11.17 2.73
N LYS A 47 1.49 10.36 3.42
CA LYS A 47 1.92 9.04 2.95
C LYS A 47 0.72 8.18 2.58
N MET A 48 0.59 7.86 1.28
CA MET A 48 -0.47 7.03 0.72
C MET A 48 -1.89 7.57 0.88
N LYS A 49 -2.06 8.83 1.30
CA LYS A 49 -3.38 9.43 1.43
C LYS A 49 -4.04 9.54 0.05
N LEU A 50 -5.35 9.31 0.02
CA LEU A 50 -6.19 9.67 -1.12
C LEU A 50 -7.08 10.85 -0.76
N GLN A 51 -7.34 11.71 -1.74
CA GLN A 51 -8.49 12.61 -1.69
C GLN A 51 -9.77 11.81 -1.95
N ASP A 52 -10.90 12.30 -1.43
CA ASP A 52 -12.21 11.69 -1.69
C ASP A 52 -12.49 11.54 -3.20
N SER A 53 -12.12 12.54 -4.00
CA SER A 53 -12.29 12.51 -5.45
C SER A 53 -11.45 11.44 -6.13
N GLU A 54 -10.23 11.16 -5.65
CA GLU A 54 -9.35 10.12 -6.18
C GLU A 54 -9.92 8.73 -5.86
N ALA A 55 -10.44 8.55 -4.65
CA ALA A 55 -11.11 7.31 -4.27
C ALA A 55 -12.37 7.07 -5.12
N GLN A 56 -13.23 8.08 -5.29
CA GLN A 56 -14.43 7.98 -6.12
C GLN A 56 -14.09 7.69 -7.59
N ALA A 57 -13.04 8.31 -8.13
CA ALA A 57 -12.61 8.08 -9.50
C ALA A 57 -12.13 6.63 -9.70
N LEU A 58 -11.41 6.07 -8.73
CA LEU A 58 -11.00 4.67 -8.76
C LEU A 58 -12.20 3.72 -8.64
N GLU A 59 -13.16 4.01 -7.75
CA GLU A 59 -14.39 3.23 -7.61
C GLU A 59 -15.15 3.17 -8.94
N ASN A 60 -15.33 4.33 -9.59
CA ASN A 60 -15.97 4.42 -10.90
C ASN A 60 -15.18 3.64 -11.97
N TYR A 61 -13.85 3.69 -11.95
CA TYR A 61 -13.02 2.92 -12.89
C TYR A 61 -13.21 1.41 -12.72
N ILE A 62 -13.27 0.91 -11.48
CA ILE A 62 -13.48 -0.51 -11.18
C ILE A 62 -14.87 -0.95 -11.61
N GLN A 63 -15.92 -0.16 -11.32
CA GLN A 63 -17.29 -0.46 -11.72
C GLN A 63 -17.49 -0.58 -13.23
N ASN A 64 -16.76 0.21 -14.01
CA ASN A 64 -16.91 0.28 -15.47
C ASN A 64 -15.82 -0.50 -16.22
N THR A 65 -15.03 -1.32 -15.52
CA THR A 65 -14.01 -2.16 -16.14
C THR A 65 -14.60 -3.51 -16.56
N ASP A 66 -14.50 -3.83 -17.86
CA ASP A 66 -14.92 -5.13 -18.39
C ASP A 66 -13.82 -6.22 -18.28
N PHE A 67 -12.63 -5.85 -17.80
CA PHE A 67 -11.51 -6.78 -17.69
C PHE A 67 -11.62 -7.61 -16.41
N ASN A 68 -11.70 -8.93 -16.56
CA ASN A 68 -11.76 -9.86 -15.44
C ASN A 68 -10.35 -10.21 -14.96
N PHE A 69 -9.96 -9.67 -13.80
CA PHE A 69 -8.72 -9.99 -13.13
C PHE A 69 -8.84 -11.27 -12.29
N LEU A 70 -8.26 -12.39 -12.75
CA LEU A 70 -8.33 -13.66 -12.03
C LEU A 70 -7.49 -13.67 -10.75
N TYR A 71 -6.24 -13.23 -10.83
CA TYR A 71 -5.30 -13.27 -9.71
C TYR A 71 -5.39 -12.03 -8.84
N LEU A 72 -5.67 -10.85 -9.40
CA LEU A 72 -5.90 -9.66 -8.57
C LEU A 72 -7.12 -9.84 -7.67
N SER A 73 -8.18 -10.47 -8.19
CA SER A 73 -9.38 -10.78 -7.39
C SER A 73 -9.04 -11.72 -6.23
N LYS A 74 -8.17 -12.72 -6.44
CA LYS A 74 -7.69 -13.61 -5.37
C LYS A 74 -6.74 -12.91 -4.39
N LEU A 75 -5.91 -11.99 -4.87
CA LEU A 75 -4.94 -11.29 -4.04
C LEU A 75 -5.62 -10.44 -2.96
N GLN A 76 -6.80 -9.87 -3.24
CA GLN A 76 -7.52 -9.02 -2.29
C GLN A 76 -7.78 -9.69 -0.94
N ASP A 77 -7.93 -11.01 -0.94
CA ASP A 77 -8.21 -11.81 0.26
C ASP A 77 -7.00 -11.94 1.17
N LEU A 78 -5.79 -11.78 0.60
CA LEU A 78 -4.52 -11.94 1.29
C LEU A 78 -3.86 -10.58 1.57
N MET A 79 -3.93 -9.68 0.60
CA MET A 79 -3.18 -8.42 0.55
C MET A 79 -4.07 -7.30 -0.03
N PRO A 80 -5.14 -6.89 0.67
CA PRO A 80 -6.09 -5.92 0.17
C PRO A 80 -5.46 -4.54 -0.07
N LYS A 81 -4.47 -4.11 0.73
CA LYS A 81 -3.79 -2.81 0.49
C LYS A 81 -2.98 -2.82 -0.79
N THR A 82 -2.26 -3.91 -1.04
CA THR A 82 -1.48 -4.12 -2.26
C THR A 82 -2.38 -4.25 -3.47
N THR A 83 -3.53 -4.91 -3.32
CA THR A 83 -4.55 -5.02 -4.37
C THR A 83 -5.10 -3.65 -4.77
N THR A 84 -5.45 -2.80 -3.79
CA THR A 84 -5.85 -1.41 -4.06
C THR A 84 -4.78 -0.64 -4.84
N GLU A 85 -3.51 -0.81 -4.50
CA GLU A 85 -2.40 -0.11 -5.19
C GLU A 85 -2.14 -0.63 -6.60
N LEU A 86 -2.34 -1.92 -6.85
CA LEU A 86 -2.28 -2.49 -8.20
C LEU A 86 -3.44 -1.98 -9.08
N TRP A 87 -4.64 -1.81 -8.51
CA TRP A 87 -5.74 -1.11 -9.16
C TRP A 87 -5.38 0.33 -9.51
N MET A 88 -4.84 1.09 -8.55
CA MET A 88 -4.39 2.47 -8.80
C MET A 88 -3.25 2.57 -9.80
N ALA A 89 -2.30 1.63 -9.78
CA ALA A 89 -1.22 1.60 -10.75
C ALA A 89 -1.74 1.36 -12.17
N THR A 90 -2.74 0.48 -12.31
CA THR A 90 -3.39 0.20 -13.59
C THR A 90 -4.18 1.42 -14.09
N TYR A 91 -4.93 2.06 -13.19
CA TYR A 91 -5.78 3.22 -13.50
C TYR A 91 -4.97 4.50 -13.78
N ASN A 92 -4.10 4.90 -12.86
CA ASN A 92 -3.46 6.23 -12.85
C ASN A 92 -1.99 6.24 -13.25
N ARG A 93 -1.27 5.11 -13.14
CA ARG A 93 0.17 5.06 -13.38
C ARG A 93 0.52 4.32 -14.68
N GLY A 94 -0.47 3.92 -15.47
CA GLY A 94 -0.28 3.25 -16.76
C GLY A 94 0.33 1.86 -16.66
N LEU A 95 0.16 1.15 -15.53
CA LEU A 95 0.56 -0.25 -15.43
C LEU A 95 -0.31 -1.11 -16.36
N ASN A 96 0.32 -1.94 -17.18
CA ASN A 96 -0.41 -2.81 -18.09
C ASN A 96 -1.22 -3.87 -17.32
N LYS A 97 -2.48 -4.09 -17.70
CA LYS A 97 -3.39 -5.06 -17.04
C LYS A 97 -2.82 -6.48 -16.94
N ASN A 98 -2.14 -6.95 -17.98
CA ASN A 98 -1.47 -8.26 -17.97
C ASN A 98 -0.30 -8.29 -16.99
N GLU A 99 0.44 -7.19 -16.87
CA GLU A 99 1.51 -7.06 -15.88
C GLU A 99 0.92 -7.07 -14.46
N THR A 100 -0.19 -6.35 -14.24
CA THR A 100 -0.94 -6.36 -12.98
C THR A 100 -1.37 -7.77 -12.57
N GLU A 101 -1.94 -8.55 -13.48
CA GLU A 101 -2.32 -9.95 -13.22
C GLU A 101 -1.12 -10.81 -12.82
N LYS A 102 -0.02 -10.73 -13.56
CA LYS A 102 1.18 -11.52 -13.27
C LYS A 102 1.84 -11.10 -11.95
N MET A 103 1.83 -9.81 -11.63
CA MET A 103 2.31 -9.31 -10.35
C MET A 103 1.45 -9.84 -9.20
N ALA A 104 0.13 -9.90 -9.38
CA ALA A 104 -0.77 -10.49 -8.38
C ALA A 104 -0.54 -11.99 -8.20
N GLU A 105 -0.39 -12.75 -9.29
CA GLU A 105 -0.04 -14.17 -9.25
C GLU A 105 1.28 -14.43 -8.50
N TYR A 106 2.30 -13.61 -8.81
CA TYR A 106 3.59 -13.72 -8.17
C TYR A 106 3.52 -13.41 -6.67
N LEU A 107 2.83 -12.35 -6.26
CA LEU A 107 2.65 -12.01 -4.84
C LEU A 107 1.91 -13.10 -4.06
N ILE A 108 0.89 -13.72 -4.67
CA ILE A 108 0.21 -14.89 -4.07
C ILE A 108 1.21 -16.04 -3.85
N THR A 109 2.13 -16.25 -4.79
CA THR A 109 3.19 -17.26 -4.69
C THR A 109 4.16 -16.94 -3.55
N GLU A 110 4.60 -15.69 -3.42
CA GLU A 110 5.48 -15.26 -2.32
C GLU A 110 4.81 -15.45 -0.95
N VAL A 111 3.53 -15.06 -0.81
CA VAL A 111 2.77 -15.25 0.44
C VAL A 111 2.67 -16.74 0.81
N LYS A 112 2.36 -17.60 -0.17
CA LYS A 112 2.30 -19.05 0.03
C LYS A 112 3.65 -19.67 0.36
N PHE A 113 4.72 -19.14 -0.25
CA PHE A 113 6.08 -19.61 -0.05
C PHE A 113 6.56 -19.29 1.36
N TYR A 114 6.62 -17.99 1.71
CA TYR A 114 7.18 -17.53 2.98
C TYR A 114 6.30 -17.81 4.19
N LYS A 115 4.96 -17.88 3.98
CA LYS A 115 3.97 -18.11 5.06
C LYS A 115 4.21 -17.15 6.24
N PHE A 116 4.11 -15.85 5.94
CA PHE A 116 4.35 -14.76 6.89
C PHE A 116 3.42 -14.86 8.09
N LYS A 117 3.95 -14.86 9.32
CA LYS A 117 3.11 -14.70 10.52
C LYS A 117 2.50 -13.30 10.59
N ASN A 118 3.21 -12.30 10.06
CA ASN A 118 2.73 -10.92 10.01
C ASN A 118 2.45 -10.47 8.57
N LEU A 119 1.54 -11.18 7.90
CA LEU A 119 1.07 -10.83 6.56
C LEU A 119 0.53 -9.38 6.46
N PRO A 120 -0.19 -8.82 7.44
CA PRO A 120 -0.66 -7.43 7.36
C PRO A 120 0.47 -6.40 7.23
N ALA A 121 1.62 -6.62 7.88
CA ALA A 121 2.78 -5.75 7.72
C ALA A 121 3.43 -5.91 6.34
N PHE A 122 3.49 -7.14 5.82
CA PHE A 122 3.98 -7.40 4.46
C PHE A 122 3.09 -6.75 3.40
N ASP A 123 1.76 -6.89 3.50
CA ASP A 123 0.79 -6.20 2.65
C ASP A 123 0.95 -4.68 2.72
N ASN A 124 1.05 -4.12 3.93
CA ASN A 124 1.22 -2.69 4.09
C ASN A 124 2.48 -2.18 3.39
N ASN A 125 3.62 -2.81 3.62
CA ASN A 125 4.90 -2.34 3.06
C ASN A 125 4.98 -2.59 1.55
N THR A 126 4.45 -3.71 1.06
CA THR A 126 4.36 -3.98 -0.38
C THR A 126 3.49 -2.95 -1.10
N SER A 127 2.37 -2.53 -0.49
CA SER A 127 1.50 -1.48 -1.04
C SER A 127 2.25 -0.15 -1.26
N HIS A 128 3.30 0.13 -0.48
CA HIS A 128 4.03 1.39 -0.63
C HIS A 128 4.97 1.44 -1.85
N ILE A 129 5.27 0.31 -2.48
CA ILE A 129 6.21 0.24 -3.60
C ILE A 129 5.52 -0.26 -4.87
N ILE A 130 4.50 -1.12 -4.75
CA ILE A 130 3.95 -1.85 -5.89
C ILE A 130 3.39 -0.91 -6.97
N GLY A 131 3.70 -1.21 -8.24
CA GLY A 131 3.16 -0.47 -9.37
C GLY A 131 3.65 0.98 -9.45
N ARG A 132 4.83 1.29 -8.90
CA ARG A 132 5.42 2.63 -8.88
C ARG A 132 6.80 2.71 -9.54
N GLU A 133 7.10 3.86 -10.09
CA GLU A 133 8.46 4.31 -10.37
C GLU A 133 9.16 4.78 -9.09
N TRP A 134 10.50 4.81 -9.08
CA TRP A 134 11.24 5.25 -7.89
C TRP A 134 10.82 6.64 -7.40
N HIS A 135 10.69 7.61 -8.30
CA HIS A 135 10.35 8.99 -7.95
C HIS A 135 8.93 9.14 -7.36
N GLU A 136 8.06 8.13 -7.49
CA GLU A 136 6.74 8.09 -6.87
C GLU A 136 6.79 7.56 -5.43
N ILE A 137 7.96 7.13 -4.96
CA ILE A 137 8.19 6.51 -3.65
C ILE A 137 8.99 7.47 -2.77
N ASP A 138 8.38 8.59 -2.35
CA ASP A 138 9.06 9.55 -1.49
C ASP A 138 8.80 9.28 0.01
N TYR A 139 9.86 8.91 0.74
CA TYR A 139 9.87 8.82 2.21
C TYR A 139 10.84 9.85 2.82
N SER A 140 11.01 11.01 2.19
CA SER A 140 11.85 12.13 2.66
C SER A 140 11.59 12.51 4.13
N GLY A 141 10.34 12.41 4.60
CA GLY A 141 9.96 12.62 6.01
C GLY A 141 10.54 11.60 7.01
N GLU A 142 11.16 10.51 6.53
CA GLU A 142 11.80 9.45 7.31
C GLU A 142 13.32 9.37 7.04
N ASN A 143 13.94 10.45 6.53
CA ASN A 143 15.35 10.52 6.11
C ASN A 143 15.75 9.52 5.01
N MET A 144 14.77 8.97 4.29
CA MET A 144 14.92 7.94 3.29
C MET A 144 14.37 8.44 1.96
N THR A 145 15.23 9.02 1.11
CA THR A 145 14.79 9.52 -0.20
C THR A 145 14.72 8.39 -1.22
N TRP A 146 13.91 8.57 -2.27
CA TRP A 146 13.80 7.59 -3.34
C TRP A 146 15.13 7.38 -4.07
N GLU A 147 15.99 8.41 -4.15
CA GLU A 147 17.32 8.32 -4.77
C GLU A 147 18.20 7.35 -4.00
N LYS A 148 18.22 7.42 -2.67
CA LYS A 148 18.96 6.49 -1.82
C LYS A 148 18.44 5.06 -1.94
N GLN A 149 17.12 4.89 -2.04
CA GLN A 149 16.54 3.57 -2.29
C GLN A 149 16.95 3.05 -3.67
N LYS A 150 16.82 3.87 -4.72
CA LYS A 150 17.25 3.50 -6.07
C LYS A 150 18.72 3.10 -6.11
N GLU A 151 19.60 3.85 -5.46
CA GLU A 151 21.03 3.53 -5.38
C GLU A 151 21.27 2.17 -4.72
N LYS A 152 20.56 1.86 -3.63
CA LYS A 152 20.64 0.55 -2.95
C LYS A 152 20.26 -0.61 -3.88
N TYR A 153 19.22 -0.44 -4.71
CA TYR A 153 18.67 -1.53 -5.51
C TYR A 153 19.16 -1.61 -6.96
N ALA A 154 19.73 -0.53 -7.49
CA ALA A 154 20.25 -0.48 -8.85
C ALA A 154 21.30 -1.58 -9.16
N PRO A 155 22.25 -1.93 -8.27
CA PRO A 155 23.20 -3.01 -8.50
C PRO A 155 22.55 -4.38 -8.72
N TYR A 156 21.32 -4.59 -8.24
CA TYR A 156 20.55 -5.82 -8.44
C TYR A 156 19.70 -5.78 -9.72
N GLY A 157 19.81 -4.72 -10.52
CA GLY A 157 19.04 -4.54 -11.76
C GLY A 157 17.55 -4.30 -11.52
N ILE A 158 17.21 -3.62 -10.42
CA ILE A 158 15.84 -3.21 -10.05
C ILE A 158 15.69 -1.73 -10.38
N SER A 159 14.97 -1.44 -11.46
CA SER A 159 14.83 -0.08 -11.99
C SER A 159 13.49 0.59 -11.66
N ASN A 160 12.46 -0.19 -11.32
CA ASN A 160 11.15 0.28 -10.88
C ASN A 160 10.38 -0.85 -10.17
N PHE A 161 9.14 -0.58 -9.75
CA PHE A 161 8.20 -1.58 -9.24
C PHE A 161 6.93 -1.69 -10.10
N LYS A 162 6.99 -1.20 -11.34
CA LYS A 162 5.98 -1.40 -12.39
C LYS A 162 6.27 -2.60 -13.29
N SER A 163 7.31 -3.37 -12.97
CA SER A 163 7.67 -4.58 -13.69
C SER A 163 7.75 -5.76 -12.75
N LEU A 164 7.10 -6.85 -13.13
CA LEU A 164 7.24 -8.15 -12.49
C LEU A 164 8.70 -8.58 -12.43
N GLN A 165 9.48 -8.35 -13.48
CA GLN A 165 10.89 -8.72 -13.51
C GLN A 165 11.67 -8.03 -12.39
N CYS A 166 11.39 -6.75 -12.13
CA CYS A 166 12.03 -6.04 -11.04
C CYS A 166 11.52 -6.53 -9.67
N LEU A 167 10.23 -6.82 -9.55
CA LEU A 167 9.64 -7.36 -8.33
C LEU A 167 10.22 -8.74 -7.96
N GLN A 168 10.43 -9.60 -8.95
CA GLN A 168 11.06 -10.92 -8.80
C GLN A 168 12.53 -10.84 -8.36
N LYS A 169 13.23 -9.75 -8.66
CA LYS A 169 14.58 -9.50 -8.16
C LYS A 169 14.57 -8.90 -6.75
N PHE A 170 13.54 -8.11 -6.43
CA PHE A 170 13.44 -7.36 -5.19
C PHE A 170 13.26 -8.26 -3.94
N PHE A 171 12.26 -9.14 -3.92
CA PHE A 171 11.99 -9.95 -2.72
C PHE A 171 13.14 -10.90 -2.31
N PRO A 172 13.90 -11.52 -3.24
CA PRO A 172 15.11 -12.27 -2.89
C PRO A 172 16.21 -11.42 -2.24
N VAL A 173 16.28 -10.12 -2.55
CA VAL A 173 17.21 -9.19 -1.88
C VAL A 173 16.67 -8.84 -0.50
N GLU A 174 15.39 -8.46 -0.40
CA GLU A 174 14.79 -8.06 0.87
C GLU A 174 14.72 -9.18 1.91
N SER A 175 14.44 -10.41 1.49
CA SER A 175 14.33 -11.58 2.38
C SER A 175 15.61 -11.89 3.15
N LYS A 176 16.77 -11.41 2.66
CA LYS A 176 18.07 -11.56 3.32
C LYS A 176 18.34 -10.48 4.36
N LEU A 177 17.55 -9.42 4.40
CA LEU A 177 17.78 -8.30 5.32
C LEU A 177 17.23 -8.63 6.73
N PRO A 178 17.95 -8.25 7.81
CA PRO A 178 17.53 -8.59 9.18
C PRO A 178 16.11 -8.12 9.53
N TYR A 179 15.71 -6.98 8.98
CA TYR A 179 14.39 -6.42 9.25
C TYR A 179 13.26 -7.29 8.68
N PHE A 180 13.48 -8.01 7.57
CA PHE A 180 12.46 -8.83 6.92
C PHE A 180 11.98 -9.94 7.86
N ASN A 181 12.93 -10.63 8.49
CA ASN A 181 12.64 -11.64 9.51
C ASN A 181 11.98 -11.03 10.74
N LYS A 182 12.47 -9.87 11.20
CA LYS A 182 11.95 -9.19 12.38
C LYS A 182 10.49 -8.75 12.20
N ILE A 183 10.16 -8.16 11.06
CA ILE A 183 8.84 -7.55 10.82
C ILE A 183 7.84 -8.58 10.30
N TYR A 184 8.20 -9.37 9.29
CA TYR A 184 7.26 -10.23 8.57
C TYR A 184 7.20 -11.67 9.12
N GLN A 185 8.25 -12.11 9.81
CA GLN A 185 8.34 -13.42 10.45
C GLN A 185 7.94 -14.58 9.51
N PRO A 186 8.66 -14.76 8.38
CA PRO A 186 8.44 -15.90 7.50
C PRO A 186 8.71 -17.21 8.24
N THR A 187 7.91 -18.25 7.96
CA THR A 187 8.08 -19.58 8.57
C THR A 187 8.81 -20.55 7.66
N ASN A 188 8.84 -20.26 6.36
CA ASN A 188 9.67 -20.94 5.39
C ASN A 188 10.72 -19.94 4.91
N MET A 189 11.94 -20.11 5.40
CA MET A 189 13.12 -19.45 4.87
C MET A 189 13.84 -20.49 4.01
N SER A 190 14.04 -20.23 2.72
CA SER A 190 15.07 -20.97 2.00
C SER A 190 16.39 -20.71 2.73
N GLY A 191 16.97 -21.77 3.30
CA GLY A 191 18.25 -21.72 3.97
C GLY A 191 19.32 -21.19 3.02
N GLY A 192 19.83 -20.00 3.33
CA GLY A 192 21.10 -19.50 2.82
C GLY A 192 22.07 -19.46 4.00
N SER A 193 22.69 -20.62 4.26
CA SER A 193 24.03 -20.68 4.83
C SER A 193 25.02 -20.32 3.74
#